data_AF-A0AAW4N3Z7-F1
#
_entry.id   AF-A0AAW4N3Z7-F1
#
_cell.length_a   1.000
_cell.length_b   1.000
_cell.length_c   1.000
_cell.angle_alpha   90.00
_cell.angle_beta   90.00
_cell.angle_gamma   90.00
#
_symmetry.space_group_name_H-M   'P 1'
#
loop_
_entity.id
_entity.type
_entity.pdbx_description
1 polymer ?
#
loop_
_entity_poly.entity_id
_entity_poly.type
_entity_poly.pdbx_seq_one_letter_code
_entity_poly.pdbx_strand_id
1 'polypeptide(L)'
;MAATVLEALKSITAYPVPLRTLVETAERRGLSLSDEATQETLKGKAFNLSKADTLLWLSLAPNVTQGGQSYSFTDEQRTEFKNRAYKLFNEFEDEAVKPKPIYGYKGSRL
;
A
#
# COMPACT_ATOMS: atom_id res chain seq x y z
N MET A 1 8.68 19.15 16.73
CA MET A 1 8.52 17.68 16.80
C MET A 1 8.70 17.14 15.40
N ALA A 2 9.50 16.11 15.21
CA ALA A 2 9.60 15.43 13.92
C ALA A 2 8.40 14.49 13.74
N ALA A 3 7.96 14.32 12.49
CA ALA A 3 6.84 13.44 12.17
C ALA A 3 7.26 11.97 12.37
N THR A 4 6.33 11.16 12.85
CA THR A 4 6.49 9.71 13.00
C THR A 4 6.18 8.98 11.70
N VAL A 5 6.67 7.74 11.59
CA VAL A 5 6.30 6.83 10.49
C VAL A 5 4.78 6.64 10.39
N LEU A 6 4.09 6.57 11.53
CA LEU A 6 2.62 6.49 11.55
C LEU A 6 1.95 7.70 10.90
N GLU A 7 2.41 8.91 11.22
CA GLU A 7 1.89 10.14 10.62
C GLU A 7 2.20 10.19 9.12
N ALA A 8 3.39 9.73 8.72
CA ALA A 8 3.75 9.62 7.31
C ALA A 8 2.84 8.64 6.55
N LEU A 9 2.52 7.47 7.12
CA LEU A 9 1.58 6.53 6.49
C LEU A 9 0.16 7.08 6.42
N LYS A 10 -0.32 7.73 7.49
CA LYS A 10 -1.64 8.40 7.49
C LYS A 10 -1.72 9.51 6.45
N SER A 11 -0.61 10.17 6.11
CA SER A 11 -0.58 11.22 5.09
C SER A 11 -0.77 10.72 3.66
N ILE A 12 -0.69 9.40 3.41
CA ILE A 12 -0.86 8.81 2.07
C ILE A 12 -2.27 9.07 1.51
N THR A 13 -3.27 9.12 2.39
CA THR A 13 -4.67 9.23 1.99
C THR A 13 -5.47 9.98 3.04
N ALA A 14 -6.50 10.71 2.61
CA ALA A 14 -7.49 11.28 3.53
C ALA A 14 -8.54 10.23 3.98
N TYR A 15 -8.59 9.06 3.34
CA TYR A 15 -9.52 7.99 3.71
C TYR A 15 -9.24 7.51 5.15
N PRO A 16 -10.27 7.29 5.98
CA PRO A 16 -10.09 6.86 7.36
C PRO A 16 -9.65 5.38 7.45
N VAL A 17 -8.36 5.13 7.22
CA VAL A 17 -7.76 3.79 7.35
C VAL A 17 -7.75 3.40 8.84
N PRO A 18 -8.29 2.22 9.22
CA PRO A 18 -8.22 1.75 10.60
C PRO A 18 -6.77 1.67 11.09
N LEU A 19 -6.50 2.15 12.30
CA LEU A 19 -5.15 2.11 12.88
C LEU A 19 -4.57 0.69 12.91
N ARG A 20 -5.42 -0.30 13.21
CA ARG A 20 -5.02 -1.71 13.24
C ARG A 20 -4.48 -2.21 11.90
N THR A 21 -5.03 -1.74 10.78
CA THR A 21 -4.52 -2.07 9.44
C THR A 21 -3.10 -1.54 9.26
N LEU A 22 -2.83 -0.30 9.67
CA LEU A 22 -1.48 0.28 9.59
C LEU A 22 -0.49 -0.44 10.51
N VAL A 23 -0.89 -0.76 11.74
CA VAL A 23 -0.09 -1.54 12.70
C VAL A 23 0.28 -2.90 12.12
N GLU A 24 -0.71 -3.67 11.65
CA GLU A 24 -0.50 -5.00 11.08
C GLU A 24 0.42 -4.95 9.84
N THR A 25 0.25 -3.97 8.95
CA THR A 25 1.14 -3.80 7.79
C THR A 25 2.57 -3.48 8.21
N ALA A 26 2.75 -2.58 9.18
CA ALA A 26 4.06 -2.17 9.64
C ALA A 26 4.80 -3.33 10.34
N GLU A 27 4.10 -4.08 11.20
CA GLU A 27 4.66 -5.28 11.85
C GLU A 27 5.11 -6.33 10.83
N ARG A 28 4.29 -6.63 9.82
CA ARG A 28 4.63 -7.59 8.75
C ARG A 28 5.86 -7.18 7.95
N ARG A 29 6.08 -5.87 7.79
CA ARG A 29 7.20 -5.32 7.01
C ARG A 29 8.40 -4.94 7.87
N GLY A 30 8.37 -5.21 9.17
CA GLY A 30 9.46 -4.89 10.10
C GLY A 30 9.67 -3.38 10.29
N LEU A 31 8.59 -2.60 10.20
CA LEU A 31 8.59 -1.15 10.33
C LEU A 31 8.05 -0.74 11.70
N SER A 32 8.81 0.05 12.45
CA SER A 32 8.34 0.66 13.70
C SER A 32 7.56 1.94 13.40
N LEU A 33 6.32 2.02 13.89
CA LEU A 33 5.44 3.17 13.65
C LEU A 33 5.76 4.40 14.52
N SER A 34 6.43 4.21 15.65
CA SER A 34 6.84 5.27 16.57
C SER A 34 8.15 5.94 16.17
N ASP A 35 8.88 5.35 15.23
CA ASP A 35 10.15 5.89 14.76
C ASP A 35 9.93 7.19 13.99
N GLU A 36 10.97 8.02 13.96
CA GLU A 36 10.98 9.25 13.19
C GLU A 36 10.98 8.97 11.68
N ALA A 37 10.12 9.67 10.94
CA ALA A 37 10.02 9.60 9.49
C ALA A 37 11.14 10.38 8.80
N THR A 38 12.38 9.96 9.02
CA THR A 38 13.57 10.50 8.33
C THR A 38 13.56 10.22 6.82
N GLN A 39 14.39 10.93 6.06
CA GLN A 39 14.51 10.65 4.62
C GLN A 39 14.95 9.21 4.31
N GLU A 40 15.78 8.63 5.18
CA GLU A 40 16.26 7.26 5.04
C GLU A 40 15.13 6.25 5.26
N THR A 41 14.36 6.40 6.34
CA THR A 41 13.22 5.51 6.62
C THR A 41 12.16 5.58 5.53
N LEU A 42 11.84 6.78 5.04
CA LEU A 42 10.85 6.98 3.98
C LEU A 42 11.27 6.42 2.61
N LYS A 43 12.57 6.36 2.33
CA LYS A 43 13.13 5.72 1.12
C LYS A 43 13.39 4.23 1.32
N GLY A 44 13.32 3.75 2.56
CA GLY A 44 13.59 2.36 2.92
C GLY A 44 12.55 1.37 2.40
N LYS A 45 12.97 0.12 2.29
CA LYS A 45 12.15 -1.02 1.83
C LYS A 45 10.90 -1.20 2.69
N ALA A 46 11.05 -1.25 4.02
CA ALA A 46 9.95 -1.50 4.94
C ALA A 46 8.82 -0.46 4.83
N PHE A 47 9.16 0.83 4.71
CA PHE A 47 8.18 1.90 4.51
C PHE A 47 7.48 1.79 3.16
N ASN A 48 8.23 1.60 2.07
CA ASN A 48 7.65 1.54 0.73
C ASN A 48 6.76 0.30 0.52
N LEU A 49 7.10 -0.83 1.12
CA LEU A 49 6.24 -2.02 1.13
C LEU A 49 4.98 -1.80 1.99
N SER A 50 5.09 -1.16 3.14
CA SER A 50 3.91 -0.81 3.97
C SER A 50 2.97 0.17 3.25
N LYS A 51 3.54 1.13 2.51
CA LYS A 51 2.81 2.03 1.61
C LYS A 51 2.11 1.26 0.49
N ALA A 52 2.78 0.26 -0.10
CA ALA A 52 2.19 -0.59 -1.13
C ALA A 52 1.00 -1.40 -0.58
N ASP A 53 1.13 -2.00 0.61
CA ASP A 53 0.03 -2.71 1.27
C ASP A 53 -1.16 -1.78 1.55
N THR A 54 -0.89 -0.55 2.00
CA THR A 54 -1.92 0.47 2.25
C THR A 54 -2.66 0.85 0.97
N LEU A 55 -1.93 1.07 -0.13
CA LEU A 55 -2.53 1.37 -1.43
C LEU A 55 -3.37 0.20 -1.95
N LEU A 56 -2.89 -1.04 -1.80
CA LEU A 56 -3.65 -2.23 -2.19
C LEU A 56 -4.95 -2.33 -1.38
N TRP A 57 -4.89 -2.09 -0.07
CA TRP A 57 -6.07 -2.07 0.80
C TRP A 57 -7.08 -0.99 0.36
N LEU A 58 -6.62 0.23 0.03
CA LEU A 58 -7.47 1.32 -0.44
C LEU A 58 -8.19 0.99 -1.75
N SER A 59 -7.57 0.20 -2.64
CA SER A 59 -8.23 -0.23 -3.87
C SER A 59 -9.50 -1.06 -3.63
N LEU A 60 -9.58 -1.72 -2.47
CA LEU A 60 -10.69 -2.58 -2.05
C LEU A 60 -11.58 -1.91 -0.99
N ALA A 61 -11.21 -0.74 -0.50
CA ALA A 61 -11.91 -0.07 0.60
C ALA A 61 -13.34 0.33 0.19
N PRO A 62 -14.35 0.13 1.05
CA PRO A 62 -15.72 0.56 0.73
C PRO A 62 -15.83 2.09 0.67
N ASN A 63 -16.87 2.59 0.02
CA ASN A 63 -17.23 4.00 0.17
C ASN A 63 -17.88 4.18 1.54
N VAL A 64 -17.45 5.18 2.32
CA VAL A 64 -17.93 5.41 3.69
C VAL A 64 -18.37 6.85 3.88
N THR A 65 -19.37 7.07 4.71
CA THR A 65 -19.79 8.40 5.16
C THR A 65 -19.79 8.42 6.68
N GLN A 66 -19.07 9.35 7.28
CA GLN A 66 -18.96 9.51 8.73
C GLN A 66 -18.85 10.99 9.09
N GLY A 67 -19.60 11.44 10.10
CA GLY A 67 -19.51 12.82 10.59
C GLY A 67 -19.82 13.89 9.55
N GLY A 68 -20.66 13.58 8.55
CA GLY A 68 -20.98 14.50 7.45
C GLY A 68 -19.93 14.55 6.33
N GLN A 69 -18.84 13.78 6.41
CA GLN A 69 -17.85 13.65 5.35
C GLN A 69 -17.99 12.30 4.64
N SER A 70 -17.99 12.33 3.31
CA SER A 70 -18.04 11.14 2.47
C SER A 70 -16.69 10.89 1.80
N TYR A 71 -16.24 9.64 1.86
CA TYR A 71 -15.02 9.17 1.22
C TYR A 71 -15.38 8.09 0.21
N SER A 72 -15.05 8.32 -1.06
CA SER A 72 -15.31 7.40 -2.15
C SER A 72 -14.21 7.45 -3.19
N PHE A 73 -14.01 6.34 -3.88
CA PHE A 73 -13.07 6.23 -4.99
C PHE A 73 -13.77 5.73 -6.25
N THR A 74 -13.41 6.30 -7.40
CA THR A 74 -13.82 5.78 -8.71
C THR A 74 -13.07 4.49 -9.04
N ASP A 75 -13.55 3.74 -10.04
CA ASP A 75 -12.91 2.51 -10.46
C ASP A 75 -11.51 2.76 -11.06
N GLU A 76 -11.31 3.90 -11.72
CA GLU A 76 -10.00 4.32 -12.22
C GLU A 76 -9.04 4.59 -11.07
N GLN A 77 -9.48 5.30 -10.01
CA GLN A 77 -8.65 5.55 -8.83
C GLN A 77 -8.27 4.25 -8.12
N ARG A 78 -9.21 3.30 -8.01
CA ARG A 78 -8.95 1.97 -7.43
C ARG A 78 -7.94 1.18 -8.26
N THR A 79 -8.06 1.24 -9.59
CA THR A 79 -7.11 0.62 -10.51
C THR A 79 -5.73 1.25 -10.38
N GLU A 80 -5.66 2.57 -10.27
CA GLU A 80 -4.40 3.29 -10.08
C GLU A 80 -3.73 2.93 -8.74
N PHE A 81 -4.49 2.80 -7.65
CA PHE A 81 -3.95 2.34 -6.37
C PHE A 81 -3.34 0.94 -6.47
N LYS A 82 -4.01 0.00 -7.15
CA LYS A 82 -3.45 -1.34 -7.41
C LYS A 82 -2.15 -1.25 -8.20
N ASN A 83 -2.14 -0.49 -9.28
CA ASN A 83 -0.96 -0.36 -10.14
C ASN A 83 0.22 0.25 -9.39
N ARG A 84 -0.01 1.30 -8.58
CA ARG A 84 1.02 1.92 -7.74
C ARG A 84 1.53 0.95 -6.67
N ALA A 85 0.65 0.18 -6.05
CA ALA A 85 1.03 -0.86 -5.09
C ALA A 85 1.93 -1.91 -5.74
N TYR A 86 1.52 -2.48 -6.87
CA TYR A 86 2.31 -3.49 -7.59
C TYR A 86 3.65 -2.95 -8.09
N LYS A 87 3.72 -1.68 -8.50
CA LYS A 87 5.00 -1.06 -8.85
C LYS A 87 5.96 -1.07 -7.66
N LEU A 88 5.50 -0.67 -6.47
CA LEU A 88 6.32 -0.68 -5.26
C LEU A 88 6.69 -2.11 -4.83
N PHE A 89 5.77 -3.08 -4.90
CA PHE A 89 6.11 -4.48 -4.64
C PHE A 89 7.20 -4.98 -5.60
N ASN A 90 7.09 -4.68 -6.90
CA ASN A 90 8.09 -5.11 -7.87
C ASN A 90 9.47 -4.48 -7.66
N GLU A 91 9.50 -3.24 -7.15
CA GLU A 91 10.72 -2.46 -6.88
C GLU A 91 11.41 -2.90 -5.58
N PHE A 92 10.64 -3.24 -4.54
CA PHE A 92 11.17 -3.48 -3.20
C PHE A 92 11.06 -4.92 -2.68
N GLU A 93 10.21 -5.79 -3.25
CA GLU A 93 10.20 -7.21 -2.92
C GLU A 93 11.30 -7.96 -3.67
N ASP A 94 11.99 -8.83 -2.95
CA ASP A 94 13.07 -9.64 -3.51
C ASP A 94 12.50 -10.62 -4.54
N GLU A 95 13.22 -10.85 -5.64
CA GLU A 95 12.77 -11.73 -6.73
C GLU A 95 12.42 -13.16 -6.29
N ALA A 96 12.95 -13.60 -5.14
CA ALA A 96 12.65 -14.90 -4.56
C ALA A 96 11.15 -15.10 -4.24
N VAL A 97 10.37 -14.02 -4.08
CA VAL A 97 8.94 -14.06 -3.72
C VAL A 97 8.03 -13.80 -4.92
N LYS A 98 8.57 -13.34 -6.06
CA LYS A 98 7.75 -13.04 -7.25
C LYS A 98 7.19 -14.35 -7.84
N PRO A 99 5.86 -14.54 -7.91
CA PRO A 99 5.30 -15.70 -8.59
C PRO A 99 5.72 -15.66 -10.05
N LYS A 100 6.44 -16.69 -10.51
CA LYS A 100 6.88 -16.79 -11.91
C LYS A 100 5.66 -16.66 -12.83
N PRO A 101 5.71 -15.84 -13.88
CA PRO A 101 4.60 -15.72 -14.81
C PRO A 101 4.32 -17.09 -15.44
N ILE A 102 3.13 -17.64 -15.18
CA ILE A 102 2.66 -18.85 -15.85
C ILE A 102 2.28 -18.43 -17.27
N TYR A 103 3.19 -18.66 -18.23
CA TYR A 103 2.88 -18.50 -19.64
C TYR A 103 1.90 -19.61 -20.04
N GLY A 104 0.61 -19.28 -20.07
CA GLY A 104 -0.43 -20.15 -20.62
C GLY A 104 -0.28 -20.22 -22.15
N TYR A 105 -0.04 -21.41 -22.69
CA TYR A 105 -0.04 -21.66 -24.13
C TYR A 105 -1.44 -21.38 -24.68
N LYS A 106 -1.63 -20.24 -25.38
CA LYS A 106 -2.84 -20.04 -26.20
C LYS A 106 -2.64 -20.87 -27.47
N GLY A 107 -3.20 -22.09 -27.44
CA GLY A 107 -3.24 -22.96 -28.60
C GLY A 107 -3.78 -22.22 -29.83
N SER A 108 -2.99 -22.24 -30.89
CA SER A 108 -3.43 -21.93 -32.25
C SER A 108 -4.65 -22.80 -32.56
N ARG A 109 -5.78 -22.17 -32.87
CA ARG A 109 -6.89 -22.87 -33.54
C ARG A 109 -6.52 -22.97 -35.02
N LEU A 110 -6.16 -24.20 -35.41
CA LEU A 110 -6.29 -24.72 -36.78
C LEU A 110 -7.68 -24.40 -37.35
#